data_AF-B3PMF5-F1
#
_entry.id   AF-B3PMF5-F1
#
_cell.length_a   1.000
_cell.length_b   1.000
_cell.length_c   1.000
_cell.angle_alpha   90.00
_cell.angle_beta   90.00
_cell.angle_gamma   90.00
#
_symmetry.space_group_name_H-M   'P 1'
#
loop_
_entity.id
_entity.type
_entity.pdbx_description
1 polymer ?
#
loop_
_entity_poly.entity_id
_entity_poly.type
_entity_poly.pdbx_seq_one_letter_code
_entity_poly.pdbx_strand_id
1 'polypeptide(L)'
;MAKGLKIFLATAGVLVFPAAIGIGVGIGFATRESAEKSTQSMNKSTQAIYEKQGSSIANADVKSKYTQAVAAYSKKMQEDSTKIINEVLETFKWMDRFDQSNIVEQYNKGVQALNKIITDIMKEIEKDYNGGKKANGLESIKDKLNKDKLTEIVRDEKVGLAKLVEEVGKEVGKYAKKIFEHALKENSQTKDIPALNEVIDAVDKYFTDAKENAFTKLAKELKEFDFSALEKEGYNKTLEKLMGLVSKARTEAVKILDSIKNLKADEKAKIKEAIRPYYTALNKALSSSVGLLTEKLKELAPVIENLK
;
A
#
# COMPACT_ATOMS: atom_id res chain seq x y z
N MET A 1 -13.89 1.56 -38.73
CA MET A 1 -14.35 1.25 -37.34
C MET A 1 -13.12 1.03 -36.46
N ALA A 2 -12.83 1.94 -35.53
CA ALA A 2 -11.66 1.83 -34.67
C ALA A 2 -11.97 0.98 -33.43
N LYS A 3 -11.33 -0.18 -33.28
CA LYS A 3 -11.32 -0.92 -32.01
C LYS A 3 -10.25 -0.30 -31.11
N GLY A 4 -10.69 0.33 -30.02
CA GLY A 4 -9.83 1.14 -29.13
C GLY A 4 -8.60 0.39 -28.61
N LEU A 5 -7.46 1.07 -28.65
CA LEU A 5 -6.12 0.52 -28.41
C LEU A 5 -5.92 0.22 -26.90
N LYS A 6 -6.06 -1.05 -26.50
CA LYS A 6 -5.91 -1.51 -25.11
C LYS A 6 -4.43 -1.56 -24.68
N ILE A 7 -3.83 -0.40 -24.39
CA ILE A 7 -2.56 -0.25 -23.66
C ILE A 7 -2.92 -0.26 -22.16
N PHE A 8 -2.73 -1.33 -21.37
CA PHE A 8 -1.61 -2.26 -21.19
C PHE A 8 -0.37 -1.64 -20.53
N LEU A 9 -0.60 -1.11 -19.32
CA LEU A 9 0.41 -0.57 -18.42
C LEU A 9 0.04 -0.83 -16.96
N ALA A 10 0.96 -1.52 -16.29
CA ALA A 10 1.32 -1.34 -14.88
C ALA A 10 2.86 -1.26 -14.87
N THR A 11 3.49 -1.28 -13.70
CA THR A 11 4.91 -1.61 -13.55
C THR A 11 5.14 -2.59 -12.38
N ALA A 12 4.71 -3.83 -12.60
CA ALA A 12 5.13 -5.12 -12.03
C ALA A 12 5.26 -5.40 -10.53
N GLY A 13 5.18 -4.42 -9.63
CA GLY A 13 5.33 -4.73 -8.20
C GLY A 13 6.02 -3.70 -7.34
N VAL A 14 6.45 -2.61 -7.96
CA VAL A 14 7.26 -1.47 -7.46
C VAL A 14 6.47 -0.59 -6.49
N LEU A 15 5.69 -1.27 -5.65
CA LEU A 15 4.44 -0.82 -5.07
C LEU A 15 4.31 -1.42 -3.68
N VAL A 16 4.27 -2.76 -3.60
CA VAL A 16 4.10 -3.58 -2.38
C VAL A 16 3.05 -3.00 -1.42
N PHE A 17 2.01 -2.39 -2.00
CA PHE A 17 0.94 -1.67 -1.31
C PHE A 17 1.49 -0.51 -0.46
N PRO A 18 0.66 0.41 0.07
CA PRO A 18 1.12 1.38 1.08
C PRO A 18 1.44 0.68 2.41
N ALA A 19 2.54 -0.09 2.47
CA ALA A 19 2.89 -1.01 3.56
C ALA A 19 1.73 -1.95 3.97
N ALA A 20 1.11 -2.59 2.97
CA ALA A 20 -0.15 -3.34 3.12
C ALA A 20 -1.30 -2.58 3.81
N ILE A 21 -1.25 -1.24 3.86
CA ILE A 21 -2.22 -0.33 4.51
C ILE A 21 -2.48 -0.66 5.99
N GLY A 22 -1.48 -1.19 6.70
CA GLY A 22 -1.67 -1.65 8.07
C GLY A 22 -2.69 -2.80 8.18
N ILE A 23 -2.83 -3.65 7.17
CA ILE A 23 -3.68 -4.85 7.17
C ILE A 23 -2.78 -6.05 7.49
N GLY A 24 -3.06 -6.98 8.42
CA GLY A 24 -4.36 -7.42 8.95
C GLY A 24 -5.21 -6.40 9.69
N VAL A 25 -4.64 -5.59 10.59
CA VAL A 25 -5.40 -4.59 11.36
C VAL A 25 -4.54 -3.38 11.69
N GLY A 26 -5.12 -2.19 11.53
CA GLY A 26 -4.48 -0.93 11.89
C GLY A 26 -5.00 0.26 11.09
N ILE A 27 -6.31 0.56 11.20
CA ILE A 27 -6.91 1.87 10.83
C ILE A 27 -8.01 2.21 11.88
N GLY A 28 -8.42 3.43 12.30
CA GLY A 28 -8.05 4.87 12.15
C GLY A 28 -9.23 5.77 12.64
N PHE A 29 -9.24 7.09 12.91
CA PHE A 29 -8.32 8.27 12.94
C PHE A 29 -8.92 9.31 13.95
N ALA A 30 -8.19 10.36 14.30
CA ALA A 30 -8.64 11.45 15.18
C ALA A 30 -9.50 12.58 14.52
N THR A 31 -9.89 13.58 15.31
CA THR A 31 -10.67 14.77 14.88
C THR A 31 -9.91 15.67 13.89
N ARG A 32 -10.64 16.24 12.90
CA ARG A 32 -10.16 16.91 11.67
C ARG A 32 -8.81 17.63 11.75
N GLU A 33 -8.65 18.58 12.67
CA GLU A 33 -7.44 19.42 12.77
C GLU A 33 -6.10 18.66 12.85
N SER A 34 -6.11 17.44 13.41
CA SER A 34 -4.89 16.66 13.63
C SER A 34 -4.47 15.84 12.40
N ALA A 35 -5.44 15.21 11.74
CA ALA A 35 -5.25 14.55 10.45
C ALA A 35 -4.82 15.58 9.39
N GLU A 36 -5.46 16.75 9.35
CA GLU A 36 -5.08 17.84 8.45
C GLU A 36 -3.64 18.32 8.70
N LYS A 37 -3.18 18.43 9.95
CA LYS A 37 -1.79 18.83 10.27
C LYS A 37 -0.75 17.76 9.91
N SER A 38 -1.05 16.46 10.09
CA SER A 38 -0.15 15.37 9.69
C SER A 38 -0.08 15.22 8.16
N THR A 39 -1.23 15.27 7.48
CA THR A 39 -1.27 15.33 6.02
C THR A 39 -0.58 16.60 5.51
N GLN A 40 -0.76 17.77 6.15
CA GLN A 40 -0.05 19.01 5.76
C GLN A 40 1.48 18.94 5.94
N SER A 41 2.01 18.21 6.93
CA SER A 41 3.47 18.02 7.03
C SER A 41 3.98 17.12 5.91
N MET A 42 3.22 16.05 5.58
CA MET A 42 3.51 15.20 4.43
C MET A 42 3.33 15.94 3.09
N ASN A 43 2.39 16.88 3.00
CA ASN A 43 2.24 17.78 1.86
C ASN A 43 3.48 18.65 1.74
N LYS A 44 3.91 19.32 2.82
CA LYS A 44 5.11 20.16 2.78
C LYS A 44 6.37 19.39 2.38
N SER A 45 6.56 18.15 2.83
CA SER A 45 7.71 17.33 2.39
C SER A 45 7.59 16.87 0.94
N THR A 46 6.42 16.35 0.54
CA THR A 46 6.18 15.79 -0.80
C THR A 46 6.16 16.91 -1.86
N GLN A 47 5.49 18.02 -1.57
CA GLN A 47 5.47 19.23 -2.37
C GLN A 47 6.87 19.85 -2.45
N ALA A 48 7.65 19.98 -1.37
CA ALA A 48 9.03 20.51 -1.46
C ALA A 48 10.03 19.58 -2.18
N ILE A 49 9.69 18.29 -2.34
CA ILE A 49 10.41 17.35 -3.22
C ILE A 49 10.00 17.60 -4.68
N TYR A 50 8.71 17.76 -4.96
CA TYR A 50 8.15 17.97 -6.29
C TYR A 50 8.37 19.40 -6.85
N GLU A 51 8.44 20.43 -6.01
CA GLU A 51 8.82 21.82 -6.34
C GLU A 51 10.29 21.92 -6.79
N LYS A 52 11.11 20.90 -6.48
CA LYS A 52 12.47 20.76 -7.01
C LYS A 52 12.51 19.97 -8.31
N GLN A 53 11.44 19.26 -8.69
CA GLN A 53 11.36 18.66 -10.02
C GLN A 53 11.17 19.74 -11.08
N GLY A 54 11.87 19.59 -12.19
CA GLY A 54 12.01 20.60 -13.24
C GLY A 54 12.92 21.77 -12.88
N SER A 55 13.46 21.86 -11.66
CA SER A 55 14.40 22.93 -11.30
C SER A 55 15.66 22.92 -12.19
N SER A 56 16.07 21.72 -12.63
CA SER A 56 17.19 21.41 -13.52
C SER A 56 16.97 21.82 -14.99
N ILE A 57 15.72 21.96 -15.44
CA ILE A 57 15.37 22.14 -16.86
C ILE A 57 15.77 23.54 -17.32
N ALA A 58 16.59 23.62 -18.37
CA ALA A 58 17.06 24.89 -18.93
C ALA A 58 16.00 25.64 -19.75
N ASN A 59 15.10 24.93 -20.45
CA ASN A 59 14.03 25.54 -21.24
C ASN A 59 12.87 25.98 -20.34
N ALA A 60 12.58 27.29 -20.31
CA ALA A 60 11.58 27.88 -19.42
C ALA A 60 10.14 27.40 -19.68
N ASP A 61 9.75 27.18 -20.94
CA ASP A 61 8.39 26.73 -21.29
C ASP A 61 8.18 25.26 -20.93
N VAL A 62 9.17 24.41 -21.22
CA VAL A 62 9.21 23.00 -20.83
C VAL A 62 9.14 22.89 -19.31
N LYS A 63 9.97 23.66 -18.59
CA LYS A 63 10.00 23.73 -17.13
C LYS A 63 8.66 24.14 -16.54
N SER A 64 8.05 25.21 -17.06
CA SER A 64 6.76 25.70 -16.59
C SER A 64 5.65 24.64 -16.74
N LYS A 65 5.53 24.02 -17.92
CA LYS A 65 4.56 22.94 -18.19
C LYS A 65 4.80 21.74 -17.29
N TYR A 66 6.05 21.29 -17.18
CA TYR A 66 6.42 20.13 -16.37
C TYR A 66 6.12 20.35 -14.89
N THR A 67 6.61 21.45 -14.28
CA THR A 67 6.37 21.73 -12.86
C THR A 67 4.88 21.91 -12.55
N GLN A 68 4.08 22.49 -13.46
CA GLN A 68 2.61 22.54 -13.32
C GLN A 68 1.97 21.14 -13.35
N ALA A 69 2.37 20.28 -14.29
CA ALA A 69 1.87 18.91 -14.38
C ALA A 69 2.24 18.07 -13.15
N VAL A 70 3.47 18.22 -12.65
CA VAL A 70 3.95 17.58 -11.41
C VAL A 70 3.16 18.06 -10.19
N ALA A 71 2.88 19.37 -10.06
CA ALA A 71 2.09 19.91 -8.96
C ALA A 71 0.65 19.38 -8.96
N ALA A 72 0.00 19.33 -10.12
CA ALA A 72 -1.34 18.76 -10.28
C ALA A 72 -1.38 17.27 -9.93
N TYR A 73 -0.37 16.51 -10.39
CA TYR A 73 -0.19 15.09 -10.08
C TYR A 73 -0.04 14.83 -8.57
N SER A 74 0.86 15.57 -7.90
CA SER A 74 1.09 15.47 -6.46
C SER A 74 -0.18 15.77 -5.67
N LYS A 75 -0.90 16.85 -6.02
CA LYS A 75 -2.16 17.21 -5.37
C LYS A 75 -3.19 16.10 -5.50
N LYS A 76 -3.41 15.57 -6.71
CA LYS A 76 -4.38 14.51 -6.92
C LYS A 76 -3.99 13.23 -6.14
N MET A 77 -2.71 12.87 -6.12
CA MET A 77 -2.22 11.72 -5.33
C MET A 77 -2.53 11.86 -3.84
N GLN A 78 -2.34 13.06 -3.28
CA GLN A 78 -2.68 13.38 -1.89
C GLN A 78 -4.19 13.28 -1.63
N GLU A 79 -5.02 13.85 -2.51
CA GLU A 79 -6.48 13.81 -2.38
C GLU A 79 -7.01 12.37 -2.41
N ASP A 80 -6.53 11.56 -3.36
CA ASP A 80 -6.91 10.15 -3.50
C ASP A 80 -6.43 9.31 -2.30
N SER A 81 -5.18 9.46 -1.83
CA SER A 81 -4.68 8.71 -0.66
C SER A 81 -5.39 9.12 0.64
N THR A 82 -5.70 10.41 0.80
CA THR A 82 -6.48 10.92 1.93
C THR A 82 -7.88 10.32 1.93
N LYS A 83 -8.53 10.19 0.76
CA LYS A 83 -9.83 9.52 0.63
C LYS A 83 -9.76 8.04 1.05
N ILE A 84 -8.75 7.29 0.60
CA ILE A 84 -8.63 5.87 0.92
C ILE A 84 -8.51 5.64 2.41
N ILE A 85 -7.58 6.34 3.09
CA ILE A 85 -7.44 6.18 4.53
C ILE A 85 -8.73 6.61 5.25
N ASN A 86 -9.37 7.70 4.79
CA ASN A 86 -10.64 8.21 5.30
C ASN A 86 -11.78 7.17 5.30
N GLU A 87 -11.91 6.36 4.25
CA GLU A 87 -12.96 5.33 4.16
C GLU A 87 -12.81 4.21 5.21
N VAL A 88 -11.59 3.95 5.71
CA VAL A 88 -11.37 2.90 6.70
C VAL A 88 -11.46 3.42 8.14
N LEU A 89 -11.23 4.71 8.38
CA LEU A 89 -11.44 5.34 9.70
C LEU A 89 -12.88 5.13 10.17
N GLU A 90 -13.82 5.35 9.28
CA GLU A 90 -15.26 5.27 9.57
C GLU A 90 -15.68 3.85 9.99
N THR A 91 -14.94 2.83 9.54
CA THR A 91 -15.12 1.42 9.95
C THR A 91 -14.57 1.15 11.36
N PHE A 92 -13.57 1.92 11.80
CA PHE A 92 -12.81 1.68 13.04
C PHE A 92 -12.84 2.85 14.04
N LYS A 93 -13.85 3.72 13.91
CA LYS A 93 -14.14 4.85 14.81
C LYS A 93 -14.39 4.48 16.28
N TRP A 94 -14.50 3.17 16.59
CA TRP A 94 -14.59 2.62 17.94
C TRP A 94 -13.22 2.47 18.63
N MET A 95 -12.11 2.49 17.88
CA MET A 95 -10.75 2.48 18.45
C MET A 95 -10.43 3.81 19.17
N ASP A 96 -9.44 3.79 20.05
CA ASP A 96 -8.97 4.99 20.73
C ASP A 96 -8.11 5.90 19.83
N ARG A 97 -8.06 7.20 20.16
CA ARG A 97 -7.39 8.22 19.34
C ARG A 97 -5.88 8.01 19.19
N PHE A 98 -5.22 7.32 20.13
CA PHE A 98 -3.78 7.12 20.09
C PHE A 98 -3.42 6.04 19.07
N ASP A 99 -4.10 4.89 19.13
CA ASP A 99 -3.97 3.85 18.12
C ASP A 99 -4.28 4.40 16.74
N GLN A 100 -5.43 5.06 16.64
CA GLN A 100 -5.90 5.74 15.45
C GLN A 100 -4.90 6.76 14.88
N SER A 101 -3.94 7.25 15.66
CA SER A 101 -2.86 8.16 15.23
C SER A 101 -1.59 7.42 14.78
N ASN A 102 -1.15 6.38 15.50
CA ASN A 102 -0.05 5.47 15.08
C ASN A 102 -0.31 4.93 13.65
N ILE A 103 -1.56 4.60 13.41
CA ILE A 103 -2.12 4.20 12.12
C ILE A 103 -1.83 5.21 10.98
N VAL A 104 -2.07 6.51 11.22
CA VAL A 104 -1.85 7.59 10.24
C VAL A 104 -0.43 7.50 9.73
N GLU A 105 0.50 7.38 10.68
CA GLU A 105 1.93 7.32 10.48
C GLU A 105 2.33 6.10 9.65
N GLN A 106 1.82 4.91 9.98
CA GLN A 106 2.20 3.69 9.27
C GLN A 106 1.65 3.66 7.82
N TYR A 107 0.42 4.12 7.58
CA TYR A 107 -0.08 4.31 6.21
C TYR A 107 0.73 5.35 5.44
N ASN A 108 1.04 6.48 6.08
CA ASN A 108 1.80 7.56 5.47
C ASN A 108 3.24 7.15 5.15
N LYS A 109 3.90 6.28 5.93
CA LYS A 109 5.19 5.67 5.54
C LYS A 109 5.07 4.88 4.24
N GLY A 110 3.98 4.14 4.05
CA GLY A 110 3.65 3.48 2.78
C GLY A 110 3.50 4.46 1.61
N VAL A 111 2.77 5.56 1.81
CA VAL A 111 2.59 6.62 0.79
C VAL A 111 3.89 7.40 0.53
N GLN A 112 4.78 7.55 1.52
CA GLN A 112 6.09 8.19 1.37
C GLN A 112 7.08 7.32 0.61
N ALA A 113 7.16 6.02 0.91
CA ALA A 113 7.98 5.07 0.16
C ALA A 113 7.59 5.04 -1.33
N LEU A 114 6.29 5.08 -1.60
CA LEU A 114 5.75 5.24 -2.94
C LEU A 114 6.15 6.58 -3.59
N ASN A 115 5.96 7.72 -2.92
CA ASN A 115 6.36 9.03 -3.45
C ASN A 115 7.86 9.09 -3.77
N LYS A 116 8.71 8.47 -2.95
CA LYS A 116 10.14 8.36 -3.20
C LYS A 116 10.42 7.62 -4.52
N ILE A 117 9.80 6.46 -4.73
CA ILE A 117 9.93 5.68 -5.97
C ILE A 117 9.55 6.52 -7.20
N ILE A 118 8.39 7.18 -7.17
CA ILE A 118 7.92 8.05 -8.26
C ILE A 118 8.93 9.18 -8.52
N THR A 119 9.37 9.85 -7.45
CA THR A 119 10.35 10.94 -7.52
C THR A 119 11.68 10.47 -8.11
N ASP A 120 12.18 9.30 -7.72
CA ASP A 120 13.48 8.81 -8.18
C ASP A 120 13.45 8.41 -9.66
N ILE A 121 12.32 7.85 -10.15
CA ILE A 121 12.06 7.68 -11.60
C ILE A 121 12.09 9.05 -12.31
N MET A 122 11.40 10.05 -11.77
CA MET A 122 11.31 11.39 -12.38
C MET A 122 12.68 12.07 -12.49
N LYS A 123 13.48 12.07 -11.41
CA LYS A 123 14.88 12.57 -11.41
C LYS A 123 15.74 11.89 -12.48
N GLU A 124 15.61 10.57 -12.63
CA GLU A 124 16.38 9.84 -13.62
C GLU A 124 15.99 10.21 -15.06
N ILE A 125 14.70 10.45 -15.32
CA ILE A 125 14.22 10.89 -16.64
C ILE A 125 14.56 12.37 -16.90
N GLU A 126 14.50 13.24 -15.89
CA GLU A 126 15.02 14.63 -15.98
C GLU A 126 16.52 14.62 -16.37
N LYS A 127 17.31 13.72 -15.78
CA LYS A 127 18.74 13.60 -16.08
C LYS A 127 18.98 13.15 -17.53
N ASP A 128 18.19 12.18 -18.01
CA ASP A 128 18.24 11.75 -19.41
C ASP A 128 17.79 12.86 -20.38
N TYR A 129 16.77 13.64 -20.04
CA TYR A 129 16.32 14.82 -20.79
C TYR A 129 17.39 15.91 -20.89
N ASN A 130 17.97 16.31 -19.75
CA ASN A 130 19.04 17.31 -19.72
C ASN A 130 20.34 16.80 -20.39
N GLY A 131 20.50 15.48 -20.54
CA GLY A 131 21.52 14.84 -21.38
C GLY A 131 21.21 14.82 -22.89
N GLY A 132 20.14 15.49 -23.33
CA GLY A 132 19.77 15.63 -24.75
C GLY A 132 18.87 14.51 -25.30
N LYS A 133 18.42 13.55 -24.48
CA LYS A 133 17.48 12.51 -24.92
C LYS A 133 16.05 13.03 -24.86
N LYS A 134 15.24 12.80 -25.91
CA LYS A 134 13.80 13.08 -25.84
C LYS A 134 13.11 12.05 -24.97
N ALA A 135 12.39 12.50 -23.93
CA ALA A 135 11.61 11.60 -23.10
C ALA A 135 10.33 11.19 -23.83
N ASN A 136 10.25 9.95 -24.31
CA ASN A 136 8.97 9.31 -24.57
C ASN A 136 8.43 8.89 -23.20
N GLY A 137 7.45 9.63 -22.68
CA GLY A 137 7.11 9.61 -21.27
C GLY A 137 6.66 8.25 -20.76
N LEU A 138 6.21 7.37 -21.65
CA LEU A 138 5.86 6.01 -21.31
C LEU A 138 7.03 5.02 -21.38
N GLU A 139 7.85 5.12 -22.42
CA GLU A 139 9.01 4.26 -22.66
C GLU A 139 10.06 4.50 -21.57
N SER A 140 10.34 5.77 -21.27
CA SER A 140 11.24 6.16 -20.19
C SER A 140 10.80 5.59 -18.83
N ILE A 141 9.51 5.54 -18.50
CA ILE A 141 9.02 4.93 -17.25
C ILE A 141 9.27 3.41 -17.23
N LYS A 142 9.17 2.72 -18.37
CA LYS A 142 9.47 1.28 -18.46
C LYS A 142 10.96 1.01 -18.28
N ASP A 143 11.81 1.81 -18.92
CA ASP A 143 13.28 1.68 -18.82
C ASP A 143 13.76 1.87 -17.39
N LYS A 144 13.17 2.83 -16.65
CA LYS A 144 13.43 3.04 -15.21
C LYS A 144 12.80 1.99 -14.32
N LEU A 145 11.92 1.14 -14.83
CA LEU A 145 11.24 0.07 -14.09
C LEU A 145 11.48 -1.31 -14.74
N ASN A 146 12.75 -1.53 -15.11
CA ASN A 146 13.32 -2.82 -15.49
C ASN A 146 13.48 -3.76 -14.28
N LYS A 147 13.66 -5.06 -14.56
CA LYS A 147 13.76 -6.15 -13.57
C LYS A 147 14.65 -5.84 -12.37
N ASP A 148 15.83 -5.30 -12.61
CA ASP A 148 16.84 -5.12 -11.57
C ASP A 148 16.46 -3.95 -10.66
N LYS A 149 15.87 -2.88 -11.21
CA LYS A 149 15.32 -1.77 -10.41
C LYS A 149 14.11 -2.17 -9.57
N LEU A 150 13.28 -3.12 -10.04
CA LEU A 150 12.18 -3.66 -9.22
C LEU A 150 12.70 -4.54 -8.09
N THR A 151 13.76 -5.32 -8.39
CA THR A 151 14.47 -6.15 -7.43
C THR A 151 15.11 -5.28 -6.34
N GLU A 152 15.77 -4.18 -6.69
CA GLU A 152 16.27 -3.16 -5.75
C GLU A 152 15.13 -2.63 -4.86
N ILE A 153 14.06 -2.09 -5.46
CA ILE A 153 12.98 -1.40 -4.76
C ILE A 153 12.22 -2.32 -3.79
N VAL A 154 12.04 -3.61 -4.13
CA VAL A 154 11.39 -4.56 -3.21
C VAL A 154 12.34 -5.14 -2.17
N ARG A 155 13.60 -5.43 -2.54
CA ARG A 155 14.51 -6.26 -1.72
C ARG A 155 15.59 -5.49 -0.96
N ASP A 156 15.81 -4.20 -1.18
CA ASP A 156 16.79 -3.40 -0.43
C ASP A 156 16.60 -3.57 1.09
N GLU A 157 17.68 -3.92 1.79
CA GLU A 157 17.64 -4.36 3.19
C GLU A 157 17.40 -3.21 4.19
N LYS A 158 17.52 -1.95 3.74
CA LYS A 158 17.47 -0.74 4.59
C LYS A 158 16.23 0.10 4.35
N VAL A 159 15.76 0.19 3.11
CA VAL A 159 14.65 1.04 2.65
C VAL A 159 13.76 0.37 1.60
N GLY A 160 14.01 -0.90 1.27
CA GLY A 160 13.19 -1.67 0.32
C GLY A 160 11.82 -2.01 0.89
N LEU A 161 10.86 -2.24 0.01
CA LEU A 161 9.45 -2.36 0.42
C LEU A 161 9.18 -3.61 1.28
N ALA A 162 9.92 -4.71 1.08
CA ALA A 162 9.83 -5.86 1.98
C ALA A 162 10.29 -5.51 3.40
N LYS A 163 11.28 -4.61 3.56
CA LYS A 163 11.73 -4.13 4.86
C LYS A 163 10.65 -3.29 5.55
N LEU A 164 10.02 -2.39 4.79
CA LEU A 164 8.91 -1.57 5.28
C LEU A 164 7.72 -2.40 5.79
N VAL A 165 7.42 -3.54 5.15
CA VAL A 165 6.38 -4.48 5.63
C VAL A 165 6.73 -5.11 6.98
N GLU A 166 7.99 -5.45 7.25
CA GLU A 166 8.44 -5.93 8.57
C GLU A 166 8.28 -4.87 9.67
N GLU A 167 8.53 -3.60 9.33
CA GLU A 167 8.56 -2.48 10.27
C GLU A 167 7.14 -2.01 10.61
N VAL A 168 6.32 -1.74 9.61
CA VAL A 168 4.89 -1.43 9.79
C VAL A 168 4.16 -2.60 10.46
N GLY A 169 4.50 -3.85 10.11
CA GLY A 169 3.91 -5.04 10.69
C GLY A 169 4.02 -5.12 12.22
N LYS A 170 5.17 -4.73 12.78
CA LYS A 170 5.38 -4.67 14.24
C LYS A 170 4.48 -3.62 14.90
N GLU A 171 4.29 -2.47 14.25
CA GLU A 171 3.51 -1.38 14.82
C GLU A 171 1.99 -1.53 14.68
N VAL A 172 1.52 -2.36 13.76
CA VAL A 172 0.07 -2.56 13.52
C VAL A 172 -0.43 -3.93 13.98
N GLY A 173 0.42 -4.97 13.99
CA GLY A 173 0.01 -6.36 14.30
C GLY A 173 -0.71 -6.51 15.64
N LYS A 174 -0.35 -5.69 16.64
CA LYS A 174 -1.00 -5.59 17.96
C LYS A 174 -2.52 -5.31 17.90
N TYR A 175 -3.02 -4.78 16.79
CA TYR A 175 -4.44 -4.49 16.61
C TYR A 175 -5.28 -5.68 16.13
N ALA A 176 -4.63 -6.79 15.73
CA ALA A 176 -5.30 -8.07 15.46
C ALA A 176 -6.21 -8.48 16.62
N LYS A 177 -5.65 -8.41 17.84
CA LYS A 177 -6.39 -8.63 19.09
C LYS A 177 -7.58 -7.68 19.22
N LYS A 178 -7.36 -6.36 19.12
CA LYS A 178 -8.42 -5.36 19.32
C LYS A 178 -9.61 -5.55 18.37
N ILE A 179 -9.41 -5.86 17.08
CA ILE A 179 -10.55 -6.18 16.18
C ILE A 179 -11.29 -7.42 16.66
N PHE A 180 -10.57 -8.51 16.95
CA PHE A 180 -11.23 -9.77 17.30
C PHE A 180 -11.93 -9.70 18.67
N GLU A 181 -11.44 -8.87 19.59
CA GLU A 181 -12.14 -8.55 20.83
C GLU A 181 -13.42 -7.75 20.57
N HIS A 182 -13.34 -6.59 19.92
CA HIS A 182 -14.52 -5.76 19.63
C HIS A 182 -15.58 -6.52 18.81
N ALA A 183 -15.17 -7.11 17.68
CA ALA A 183 -16.08 -7.78 16.75
C ALA A 183 -16.78 -9.02 17.33
N LEU A 184 -16.21 -9.67 18.34
CA LEU A 184 -16.70 -10.95 18.85
C LEU A 184 -17.20 -10.92 20.30
N LYS A 185 -16.61 -10.11 21.19
CA LYS A 185 -17.06 -9.97 22.59
C LYS A 185 -18.28 -9.07 22.73
N GLU A 186 -18.48 -8.11 21.84
CA GLU A 186 -19.66 -7.23 21.82
C GLU A 186 -20.82 -7.82 21.00
N ASN A 187 -20.53 -8.76 20.08
CA ASN A 187 -21.52 -9.37 19.21
C ASN A 187 -22.29 -10.50 19.93
N SER A 188 -23.62 -10.36 19.99
CA SER A 188 -24.53 -11.28 20.68
C SER A 188 -24.57 -12.71 20.15
N GLN A 189 -24.05 -12.98 18.95
CA GLN A 189 -23.96 -14.32 18.37
C GLN A 189 -22.65 -15.06 18.70
N THR A 190 -21.64 -14.34 19.21
CA THR A 190 -20.27 -14.87 19.40
C THR A 190 -19.72 -14.70 20.81
N LYS A 191 -20.19 -13.72 21.58
CA LYS A 191 -19.68 -13.38 22.92
C LYS A 191 -19.67 -14.57 23.90
N ASP A 192 -20.62 -15.50 23.76
CA ASP A 192 -20.82 -16.65 24.65
C ASP A 192 -20.13 -17.93 24.13
N ILE A 193 -19.31 -17.85 23.07
CA ILE A 193 -18.54 -18.99 22.55
C ILE A 193 -17.42 -19.35 23.55
N PRO A 194 -17.36 -20.58 24.11
CA PRO A 194 -16.39 -20.91 25.16
C PRO A 194 -14.92 -20.78 24.73
N ALA A 195 -14.62 -21.08 23.45
CA ALA A 195 -13.28 -20.97 22.88
C ALA A 195 -12.91 -19.54 22.43
N LEU A 196 -13.71 -18.51 22.76
CA LEU A 196 -13.52 -17.17 22.17
C LEU A 196 -12.16 -16.52 22.50
N ASN A 197 -11.64 -16.68 23.72
CA ASN A 197 -10.31 -16.18 24.04
C ASN A 197 -9.19 -16.99 23.32
N GLU A 198 -9.38 -18.30 23.13
CA GLU A 198 -8.46 -19.15 22.33
C GLU A 198 -8.41 -18.66 20.86
N VAL A 199 -9.55 -18.22 20.30
CA VAL A 199 -9.64 -17.57 18.98
C VAL A 199 -8.86 -16.25 18.93
N ILE A 200 -9.07 -15.37 19.91
CA ILE A 200 -8.43 -14.05 19.97
C ILE A 200 -6.92 -14.18 20.11
N ASP A 201 -6.43 -15.04 21.01
CA ASP A 201 -5.01 -15.20 21.29
C ASP A 201 -4.27 -15.95 20.16
N ALA A 202 -4.92 -16.91 19.50
CA ALA A 202 -4.35 -17.56 18.32
C ALA A 202 -4.22 -16.60 17.12
N VAL A 203 -5.18 -15.68 16.95
CA VAL A 203 -5.14 -14.65 15.91
C VAL A 203 -4.10 -13.56 16.23
N ASP A 204 -4.08 -13.05 17.46
CA ASP A 204 -3.06 -12.12 17.95
C ASP A 204 -1.66 -12.66 17.65
N LYS A 205 -1.36 -13.89 18.12
CA LYS A 205 -0.08 -14.55 17.91
C LYS A 205 0.33 -14.62 16.43
N TYR A 206 -0.58 -14.93 15.50
CA TYR A 206 -0.21 -14.97 14.07
C TYR A 206 0.26 -13.60 13.52
N PHE A 207 -0.20 -12.50 14.08
CA PHE A 207 0.23 -11.15 13.71
C PHE A 207 1.36 -10.59 14.60
N THR A 208 1.58 -11.14 15.81
CA THR A 208 2.54 -10.59 16.80
C THR A 208 3.68 -11.53 17.23
N ASP A 209 3.73 -12.80 16.82
CA ASP A 209 4.80 -13.73 17.20
C ASP A 209 6.19 -13.19 16.81
N ALA A 210 7.09 -13.12 17.79
CA ALA A 210 8.42 -12.55 17.65
C ALA A 210 9.40 -13.42 16.84
N LYS A 211 9.07 -14.69 16.58
CA LYS A 211 9.87 -15.60 15.74
C LYS A 211 9.46 -15.54 14.28
N GLU A 212 8.16 -15.69 14.00
CA GLU A 212 7.62 -15.67 12.64
C GLU A 212 6.11 -15.33 12.64
N ASN A 213 5.79 -14.09 12.29
CA ASN A 213 4.42 -13.58 12.12
C ASN A 213 4.08 -13.31 10.64
N ALA A 214 2.80 -13.04 10.37
CA ALA A 214 2.24 -12.75 9.05
C ALA A 214 3.06 -11.74 8.21
N PHE A 215 3.55 -10.68 8.84
CA PHE A 215 4.31 -9.63 8.16
C PHE A 215 5.73 -10.08 7.82
N THR A 216 6.41 -10.78 8.72
CA THR A 216 7.73 -11.37 8.44
C THR A 216 7.67 -12.44 7.34
N LYS A 217 6.57 -13.23 7.28
CA LYS A 217 6.31 -14.16 6.17
C LYS A 217 6.12 -13.43 4.84
N LEU A 218 5.24 -12.43 4.81
CA LEU A 218 4.99 -11.63 3.62
C LEU A 218 6.27 -10.93 3.13
N ALA A 219 7.06 -10.35 4.04
CA ALA A 219 8.35 -9.75 3.71
C ALA A 219 9.37 -10.75 3.14
N LYS A 220 9.38 -11.99 3.65
CA LYS A 220 10.19 -13.07 3.07
C LYS A 220 9.73 -13.45 1.66
N GLU A 221 8.43 -13.66 1.45
CA GLU A 221 7.88 -13.98 0.13
C GLU A 221 8.11 -12.85 -0.89
N LEU A 222 8.11 -11.58 -0.45
CA LEU A 222 8.48 -10.42 -1.26
C LEU A 222 9.98 -10.39 -1.61
N LYS A 223 10.86 -10.77 -0.67
CA LYS A 223 12.30 -10.94 -0.92
C LYS A 223 12.60 -12.10 -1.88
N GLU A 224 11.79 -13.15 -1.84
CA GLU A 224 11.92 -14.34 -2.69
C GLU A 224 11.23 -14.16 -4.07
N PHE A 225 10.35 -13.17 -4.23
CA PHE A 225 9.54 -12.96 -5.44
C PHE A 225 10.38 -12.79 -6.72
N ASP A 226 10.13 -13.62 -7.73
CA ASP A 226 10.90 -13.62 -8.97
C ASP A 226 10.39 -12.63 -10.03
N PHE A 227 11.24 -11.66 -10.38
CA PHE A 227 11.02 -10.72 -11.47
C PHE A 227 11.53 -11.20 -12.83
N SER A 228 12.11 -12.41 -12.97
CA SER A 228 12.63 -12.90 -14.27
C SER A 228 11.57 -12.96 -15.38
N ALA A 229 10.31 -13.22 -15.02
CA ALA A 229 9.21 -13.31 -15.97
C ALA A 229 8.69 -11.95 -16.48
N LEU A 230 9.21 -10.83 -15.95
CA LEU A 230 8.75 -9.46 -16.18
C LEU A 230 8.50 -9.11 -17.66
N GLU A 231 9.52 -9.28 -18.49
CA GLU A 231 9.52 -8.87 -19.90
C GLU A 231 8.58 -9.75 -20.74
N LYS A 232 8.39 -11.00 -20.33
CA LYS A 232 7.60 -12.02 -21.05
C LYS A 232 6.12 -12.00 -20.67
N GLU A 233 5.82 -11.86 -19.38
CA GLU A 233 4.44 -11.84 -18.89
C GLU A 233 3.82 -10.45 -18.93
N GLY A 234 4.66 -9.41 -18.89
CA GLY A 234 4.25 -8.03 -18.83
C GLY A 234 3.78 -7.62 -17.43
N TYR A 235 3.94 -6.32 -17.19
CA TYR A 235 3.81 -5.71 -15.88
C TYR A 235 2.49 -5.95 -15.11
N ASN A 236 1.38 -6.19 -15.80
CA ASN A 236 0.08 -6.46 -15.16
C ASN A 236 0.10 -7.79 -14.38
N LYS A 237 0.61 -8.85 -15.00
CA LYS A 237 0.64 -10.20 -14.40
C LYS A 237 1.57 -10.28 -13.20
N THR A 238 2.68 -9.55 -13.23
CA THR A 238 3.62 -9.50 -12.11
C THR A 238 2.99 -8.80 -10.89
N LEU A 239 2.18 -7.76 -11.12
CA LEU A 239 1.36 -7.14 -10.08
C LEU A 239 0.27 -8.09 -9.54
N GLU A 240 -0.46 -8.79 -10.41
CA GLU A 240 -1.44 -9.81 -10.01
C GLU A 240 -0.82 -10.90 -9.12
N LYS A 241 0.38 -11.38 -9.46
CA LYS A 241 1.13 -12.35 -8.64
C LYS A 241 1.49 -11.82 -7.25
N LEU A 242 1.87 -10.54 -7.13
CA LEU A 242 2.16 -9.90 -5.84
C LEU A 242 0.90 -9.64 -5.00
N MET A 243 -0.25 -9.37 -5.64
CA MET A 243 -1.56 -9.42 -4.96
C MET A 243 -1.90 -10.83 -4.45
N GLY A 244 -1.40 -11.87 -5.13
CA GLY A 244 -1.46 -13.25 -4.65
C GLY A 244 -0.83 -13.44 -3.26
N LEU A 245 0.35 -12.85 -2.99
CA LEU A 245 1.05 -13.01 -1.70
C LEU A 245 0.24 -12.42 -0.53
N VAL A 246 -0.27 -11.19 -0.67
CA VAL A 246 -1.10 -10.57 0.40
C VAL A 246 -2.44 -11.32 0.56
N SER A 247 -3.02 -11.80 -0.54
CA SER A 247 -4.24 -12.62 -0.52
C SER A 247 -4.01 -13.99 0.14
N LYS A 248 -2.79 -14.54 0.07
CA LYS A 248 -2.36 -15.75 0.76
C LYS A 248 -2.25 -15.52 2.28
N ALA A 249 -1.55 -14.47 2.71
CA ALA A 249 -1.41 -14.13 4.13
C ALA A 249 -2.76 -13.88 4.83
N ARG A 250 -3.72 -13.27 4.13
CA ARG A 250 -5.15 -13.22 4.51
C ARG A 250 -5.74 -14.61 4.75
N THR A 251 -5.57 -15.50 3.78
CA THR A 251 -6.21 -16.82 3.76
C THR A 251 -5.66 -17.70 4.87
N GLU A 252 -4.38 -17.56 5.21
CA GLU A 252 -3.76 -18.19 6.37
C GLU A 252 -4.29 -17.65 7.70
N ALA A 253 -4.55 -16.34 7.83
CA ALA A 253 -5.23 -15.77 9.00
C ALA A 253 -6.62 -16.39 9.26
N VAL A 254 -7.41 -16.66 8.21
CA VAL A 254 -8.72 -17.31 8.37
C VAL A 254 -8.59 -18.80 8.75
N LYS A 255 -7.51 -19.47 8.33
CA LYS A 255 -7.21 -20.88 8.69
C LYS A 255 -6.78 -21.06 10.14
N ILE A 256 -6.43 -20.00 10.88
CA ILE A 256 -6.17 -20.06 12.32
C ILE A 256 -7.36 -20.68 13.05
N LEU A 257 -8.59 -20.31 12.65
CA LEU A 257 -9.84 -20.87 13.19
C LEU A 257 -9.92 -22.39 13.04
N ASP A 258 -9.18 -22.98 12.10
CA ASP A 258 -9.13 -24.43 11.87
C ASP A 258 -8.03 -25.16 12.65
N SER A 259 -7.11 -24.43 13.31
CA SER A 259 -6.17 -25.00 14.29
C SER A 259 -6.74 -25.15 15.72
N ILE A 260 -7.86 -24.48 16.00
CA ILE A 260 -8.49 -24.43 17.33
C ILE A 260 -9.35 -25.67 17.54
N LYS A 261 -8.90 -26.57 18.43
CA LYS A 261 -9.46 -27.93 18.58
C LYS A 261 -10.90 -27.95 19.06
N ASN A 262 -11.28 -26.99 19.90
CA ASN A 262 -12.57 -26.98 20.61
C ASN A 262 -13.67 -26.21 19.88
N LEU A 263 -13.35 -25.56 18.74
CA LEU A 263 -14.24 -24.62 18.07
C LEU A 263 -15.13 -25.34 17.04
N LYS A 264 -16.45 -25.32 17.26
CA LYS A 264 -17.45 -26.03 16.44
C LYS A 264 -17.65 -25.38 15.07
N ALA A 265 -18.22 -26.12 14.13
CA ALA A 265 -18.45 -25.63 12.77
C ALA A 265 -19.41 -24.42 12.70
N ASP A 266 -20.44 -24.38 13.55
CA ASP A 266 -21.38 -23.25 13.66
C ASP A 266 -20.73 -22.04 14.36
N GLU A 267 -19.90 -22.28 15.38
CA GLU A 267 -19.10 -21.25 16.05
C GLU A 267 -18.11 -20.59 15.08
N LYS A 268 -17.42 -21.39 14.26
CA LYS A 268 -16.59 -20.90 13.14
C LYS A 268 -17.37 -20.06 12.15
N ALA A 269 -18.62 -20.43 11.84
CA ALA A 269 -19.48 -19.65 10.95
C ALA A 269 -19.84 -18.29 11.57
N LYS A 270 -20.33 -18.28 12.82
CA LYS A 270 -20.66 -17.05 13.58
C LYS A 270 -19.47 -16.08 13.65
N ILE A 271 -18.28 -16.59 13.96
CA ILE A 271 -17.04 -15.79 14.00
C ILE A 271 -16.70 -15.21 12.63
N LYS A 272 -16.78 -16.01 11.55
CA LYS A 272 -16.53 -15.54 10.17
C LYS A 272 -17.53 -14.44 9.77
N GLU A 273 -18.81 -14.61 10.09
CA GLU A 273 -19.87 -13.62 9.81
C GLU A 273 -19.68 -12.31 10.58
N ALA A 274 -19.21 -12.37 11.83
CA ALA A 274 -18.95 -11.23 12.70
C ALA A 274 -17.68 -10.44 12.32
N ILE A 275 -16.61 -11.12 11.88
CA ILE A 275 -15.35 -10.49 11.43
C ILE A 275 -15.45 -9.93 10.00
N ARG A 276 -16.34 -10.49 9.16
CA ARG A 276 -16.53 -10.13 7.74
C ARG A 276 -16.65 -8.62 7.45
N PRO A 277 -17.36 -7.77 8.21
CA PRO A 277 -17.49 -6.35 7.87
C PRO A 277 -16.13 -5.63 7.89
N TYR A 278 -15.39 -5.80 8.97
CA TYR A 278 -14.03 -5.26 9.12
C TYR A 278 -13.10 -5.82 8.05
N TYR A 279 -13.13 -7.15 7.85
CA TYR A 279 -12.34 -7.80 6.81
C TYR A 279 -12.64 -7.23 5.39
N THR A 280 -13.91 -6.95 5.11
CA THR A 280 -14.35 -6.38 3.81
C THR A 280 -13.84 -4.96 3.62
N ALA A 281 -13.89 -4.11 4.65
CA ALA A 281 -13.36 -2.74 4.59
C ALA A 281 -11.84 -2.72 4.35
N LEU A 282 -11.09 -3.57 5.07
CA LEU A 282 -9.65 -3.73 4.89
C LEU A 282 -9.32 -4.23 3.47
N ASN A 283 -10.04 -5.24 2.97
CA ASN A 283 -9.88 -5.72 1.60
C ASN A 283 -10.23 -4.65 0.54
N LYS A 284 -11.25 -3.83 0.79
CA LYS A 284 -11.61 -2.69 -0.08
C LYS A 284 -10.46 -1.67 -0.10
N ALA A 285 -9.93 -1.29 1.06
CA ALA A 285 -8.80 -0.38 1.16
C ALA A 285 -7.58 -0.88 0.38
N LEU A 286 -7.23 -2.17 0.56
CA LEU A 286 -6.12 -2.83 -0.15
C LEU A 286 -6.29 -2.68 -1.66
N SER A 287 -7.47 -3.02 -2.16
CA SER A 287 -7.84 -2.90 -3.58
C SER A 287 -7.76 -1.46 -4.07
N SER A 288 -8.30 -0.50 -3.31
CA SER A 288 -8.29 0.93 -3.66
C SER A 288 -6.88 1.49 -3.74
N SER A 289 -5.95 1.07 -2.87
CA SER A 289 -4.56 1.57 -2.94
C SER A 289 -3.77 0.97 -4.09
N VAL A 290 -4.03 -0.29 -4.48
CA VAL A 290 -3.49 -0.83 -5.73
C VAL A 290 -4.07 -0.09 -6.93
N GLY A 291 -5.37 0.21 -6.91
CA GLY A 291 -6.06 0.99 -7.93
C GLY A 291 -5.43 2.37 -8.12
N LEU A 292 -5.42 3.19 -7.05
CA LEU A 292 -4.76 4.48 -6.97
C LEU A 292 -3.37 4.43 -7.59
N LEU A 293 -2.54 3.49 -7.16
CA LEU A 293 -1.16 3.40 -7.58
C LEU A 293 -1.01 2.97 -9.05
N THR A 294 -1.83 2.04 -9.51
CA THR A 294 -1.93 1.65 -10.92
C THR A 294 -2.41 2.81 -11.80
N GLU A 295 -3.19 3.74 -11.24
CA GLU A 295 -3.57 5.01 -11.89
C GLU A 295 -2.42 6.02 -11.87
N LYS A 296 -1.74 6.24 -10.74
CA LYS A 296 -0.60 7.20 -10.65
C LYS A 296 0.58 6.83 -11.54
N LEU A 297 0.82 5.54 -11.80
CA LEU A 297 1.83 5.14 -12.80
C LEU A 297 1.41 5.45 -14.25
N LYS A 298 0.10 5.46 -14.54
CA LYS A 298 -0.44 5.87 -15.85
C LYS A 298 -0.49 7.38 -15.99
N GLU A 299 -0.85 8.09 -14.93
CA GLU A 299 -0.87 9.57 -14.86
C GLU A 299 0.56 10.17 -14.90
N LEU A 300 1.59 9.41 -14.52
CA LEU A 300 2.98 9.85 -14.61
C LEU A 300 3.46 9.98 -16.07
N ALA A 301 3.04 9.10 -16.98
CA ALA A 301 3.47 9.15 -18.38
C ALA A 301 3.17 10.50 -19.07
N PRO A 302 1.92 11.05 -19.04
CA PRO A 302 1.64 12.36 -19.60
C PRO A 302 2.25 13.53 -18.80
N VAL A 303 2.69 13.33 -17.55
CA VAL A 303 3.52 14.34 -16.85
C VAL A 303 4.92 14.38 -17.49
N ILE A 304 5.57 13.22 -17.67
CA ILE A 304 6.88 13.11 -18.32
C ILE A 304 6.85 13.58 -19.79
N GLU A 305 5.74 13.40 -20.51
CA GLU A 305 5.55 13.91 -21.88
C GLU A 305 5.74 15.44 -22.03
N ASN A 306 5.69 16.21 -20.93
CA ASN A 306 6.01 17.64 -20.96
C ASN A 306 7.52 17.93 -21.12
N LEU A 307 8.39 16.91 -21.04
CA LEU A 307 9.84 16.97 -21.30
C LEU A 307 10.19 16.72 -22.78
N LYS A 308 9.51 17.43 -23.71
CA LYS A 308 9.64 17.25 -25.17
C LYS A 308 9.93 18.54 -25.94
#